data_AF-A0A6A0AFD6-F1
#
_entry.id   AF-A0A6A0AFD6-F1
#
_cell.length_a   1.000
_cell.length_b   1.000
_cell.length_c   1.000
_cell.angle_alpha   90.00
_cell.angle_beta   90.00
_cell.angle_gamma   90.00
#
_symmetry.space_group_name_H-M   'P 1'
#
loop_
_entity.id
_entity.type
_entity.pdbx_description
1 polymer ?
#
loop_
_entity_poly.entity_id
_entity_poly.type
_entity_poly.pdbx_seq_one_letter_code
_entity_poly.pdbx_strand_id
1 'polypeptide(L)'
;MLMLANELAELQTTRVTSTAFTMLMMVMILVGANVQAAGDITPDASDFAAYRHTQTSIILRWGVEVAFLLVLFLGQYLFRKLVWFPYVGDPLTNFIDLMYLANISAVVMDDKHTGYYLHGRNHSQHSDTTL
;
A
#
# COMPACT_ATOMS: atom_id res chain seq x y z
N MET A 1 10.30 25.51 -11.34
CA MET A 1 11.14 25.03 -10.22
C MET A 1 10.32 24.88 -8.94
N LEU A 2 9.70 25.94 -8.40
CA LEU A 2 8.99 25.88 -7.10
C LEU A 2 7.84 24.84 -7.07
N MET A 3 7.05 24.73 -8.15
CA MET A 3 5.98 23.73 -8.25
C MET A 3 6.50 22.28 -8.29
N LEU A 4 7.64 22.05 -8.96
CA LEU A 4 8.21 20.71 -9.12
C LEU A 4 8.80 20.19 -7.80
N ALA A 5 9.42 21.08 -7.02
CA ALA A 5 9.87 20.77 -5.67
C ALA A 5 8.69 20.45 -4.72
N ASN A 6 7.56 21.14 -4.88
CA ASN A 6 6.36 20.87 -4.10
C ASN A 6 5.76 19.49 -4.41
N GLU A 7 5.64 19.14 -5.69
CA GLU A 7 5.17 17.82 -6.14
C GLU A 7 6.09 16.70 -5.64
N LEU A 8 7.41 16.90 -5.67
CA LEU A 8 8.36 15.93 -5.13
C LEU A 8 8.16 15.73 -3.62
N ALA A 9 7.89 16.80 -2.86
CA ALA A 9 7.61 16.71 -1.44
C ALA A 9 6.29 15.96 -1.16
N GLU A 10 5.26 16.17 -1.99
CA GLU A 10 3.99 15.44 -1.89
C GLU A 10 4.18 13.94 -2.17
N LEU A 11 4.93 13.60 -3.21
CA LEU A 11 5.28 12.21 -3.55
C LEU A 11 5.97 11.47 -2.41
N GLN A 12 6.89 12.13 -1.70
CA GLN A 12 7.60 11.52 -0.56
C GLN A 12 6.68 11.12 0.60
N THR A 13 5.54 11.80 0.75
CA THR A 13 4.56 11.51 1.82
C THR A 13 3.42 10.61 1.38
N THR A 14 3.30 10.38 0.07
CA THR A 14 2.24 9.57 -0.53
C THR A 14 2.45 8.10 -0.18
N ARG A 15 1.39 7.44 0.30
CA ARG A 15 1.40 6.02 0.67
C ARG A 15 0.40 5.25 -0.18
N VAL A 16 0.81 4.04 -0.59
CA VAL A 16 -0.07 3.12 -1.32
C VAL A 16 -1.22 2.65 -0.42
N THR A 17 -0.92 2.35 0.85
CA THR A 17 -1.88 1.82 1.82
C THR A 17 -2.30 2.86 2.87
N SER A 18 -3.53 2.73 3.37
CA SER A 18 -4.09 3.61 4.40
C SER A 18 -4.07 2.94 5.76
N THR A 19 -3.25 3.45 6.68
CA THR A 19 -3.14 2.90 8.05
C THR A 19 -4.47 2.95 8.80
N ALA A 20 -5.23 4.04 8.67
CA ALA A 20 -6.52 4.19 9.34
C ALA A 20 -7.52 3.13 8.87
N PHE A 21 -7.60 2.87 7.56
CA PHE A 21 -8.45 1.83 7.00
C PHE A 21 -8.02 0.44 7.46
N THR A 22 -6.71 0.14 7.43
CA THR A 22 -6.19 -1.15 7.93
C THR A 22 -6.57 -1.39 9.39
N MET A 23 -6.41 -0.40 10.27
CA MET A 23 -6.74 -0.56 11.69
C MET A 23 -8.24 -0.76 11.91
N LEU A 24 -9.09 0.01 11.21
CA LEU A 24 -10.54 -0.15 11.29
C LEU A 24 -10.97 -1.56 10.86
N MET A 25 -10.43 -2.05 9.74
CA MET A 25 -10.74 -3.40 9.24
C MET A 25 -10.20 -4.49 10.16
N MET A 26 -9.01 -4.33 10.72
CA MET A 26 -8.45 -5.27 11.70
C MET A 26 -9.37 -5.44 12.91
N VAL A 27 -9.86 -4.34 13.48
CA VAL A 27 -10.80 -4.38 14.62
C VAL A 27 -12.12 -5.05 14.21
N MET A 28 -12.65 -4.69 13.04
CA MET A 28 -13.90 -5.27 12.53
C MET A 28 -13.79 -6.79 12.31
N ILE A 29 -12.67 -7.27 11.77
CA ILE A 29 -12.46 -8.70 11.51
C ILE A 29 -12.21 -9.46 12.82
N LEU A 30 -11.28 -8.99 13.64
CA LEU A 30 -10.86 -9.72 14.84
C LEU A 30 -11.95 -9.72 15.92
N VAL A 31 -12.54 -8.56 16.20
CA VAL A 31 -13.53 -8.39 17.26
C VAL A 31 -14.94 -8.50 16.71
N GLY A 32 -15.23 -7.80 15.61
CA GLY A 32 -16.58 -7.77 15.03
C GLY A 32 -17.07 -9.11 14.50
N ALA A 33 -16.19 -9.89 13.86
CA ALA A 33 -16.49 -11.25 13.40
C ALA A 33 -15.98 -12.35 14.37
N ASN A 34 -15.51 -11.97 15.56
CA ASN A 34 -14.97 -12.85 16.60
C ASN A 34 -13.85 -13.81 16.12
N VAL A 35 -13.08 -13.42 15.10
CA VAL A 35 -11.98 -14.23 14.56
C VAL A 35 -10.83 -14.39 15.56
N GLN A 36 -10.78 -13.54 16.59
CA GLN A 36 -9.85 -13.68 17.72
C GLN A 36 -9.96 -15.05 18.43
N ALA A 37 -11.13 -15.70 18.42
CA ALA A 37 -11.33 -17.02 19.01
C ALA A 37 -10.53 -18.12 18.27
N ALA A 38 -10.09 -17.88 17.03
CA ALA A 38 -9.17 -18.79 16.33
C ALA A 38 -7.79 -18.91 17.01
N GLY A 39 -7.46 -17.99 17.93
CA GLY A 39 -6.24 -18.02 18.74
C GLY A 39 -6.34 -18.86 20.02
N ASP A 40 -7.52 -19.41 20.30
CA ASP A 40 -7.80 -20.16 21.52
C ASP A 40 -7.37 -21.63 21.40
N ILE A 41 -6.91 -22.21 22.52
CA ILE A 41 -6.53 -23.63 22.60
C ILE A 41 -7.80 -24.41 22.96
N THR A 42 -8.60 -24.73 21.94
CA THR A 42 -9.77 -25.58 22.03
C THR A 42 -9.57 -26.89 21.26
N PRO A 43 -10.13 -28.02 21.74
CA PRO A 43 -10.06 -29.30 21.04
C PRO A 43 -10.90 -29.34 19.75
N ASP A 44 -11.90 -28.46 19.64
CA ASP A 44 -12.71 -28.28 18.43
C ASP A 44 -12.33 -26.96 17.76
N ALA A 45 -11.80 -27.04 16.54
CA ALA A 45 -11.38 -25.88 15.73
C ALA A 45 -12.56 -25.15 15.05
N SER A 46 -13.76 -25.74 15.09
CA SER A 46 -14.98 -25.15 14.51
C SER A 46 -15.82 -24.39 15.53
N ASP A 47 -15.50 -24.51 16.82
CA ASP A 47 -16.21 -23.84 17.90
C ASP A 47 -15.61 -22.45 18.18
N PHE A 48 -16.28 -21.41 17.68
CA PHE A 48 -15.95 -20.00 17.93
C PHE A 48 -16.75 -19.40 19.10
N ALA A 49 -17.37 -20.24 19.95
CA ALA A 49 -18.11 -19.74 21.10
C ALA A 49 -17.16 -19.13 22.16
N ALA A 50 -17.58 -18.00 22.74
CA ALA A 50 -16.82 -17.32 23.78
C ALA A 50 -16.94 -18.08 25.12
N TYR A 51 -16.02 -19.00 25.38
CA TYR A 51 -15.92 -19.67 26.68
C TYR A 51 -15.14 -18.79 27.68
N ARG A 52 -15.67 -18.68 28.90
CA ARG A 52 -15.13 -17.82 29.97
C ARG A 52 -13.72 -18.20 30.46
N HIS A 53 -13.22 -19.40 30.15
CA HIS A 53 -12.01 -19.97 30.73
C HIS A 53 -11.14 -20.74 29.72
N THR A 54 -11.02 -20.23 28.48
CA THR A 54 -10.17 -20.88 27.48
C THR A 54 -8.72 -20.43 27.61
N GLN A 55 -7.78 -21.37 27.49
CA GLN A 55 -6.36 -21.05 27.45
C GLN A 55 -6.02 -20.49 26.06
N THR A 56 -5.43 -19.31 25.99
CA THR A 56 -5.01 -18.69 24.72
C THR A 56 -3.55 -19.01 24.41
N SER A 57 -3.23 -19.30 23.15
CA SER A 57 -1.84 -19.40 22.70
C SER A 57 -1.36 -18.07 22.13
N ILE A 58 -0.25 -17.53 22.65
CA ILE A 58 0.34 -16.28 22.14
C ILE A 58 0.77 -16.40 20.68
N ILE A 59 1.32 -17.56 20.29
CA ILE A 59 1.82 -17.80 18.93
C ILE A 59 0.64 -17.87 17.95
N LEU A 60 -0.46 -18.53 18.34
CA LEU A 60 -1.61 -18.69 17.47
C LEU A 60 -2.33 -17.36 17.26
N ARG A 61 -2.52 -16.58 18.33
CA ARG A 61 -3.07 -15.22 18.24
C ARG A 61 -2.23 -14.32 17.33
N TRP A 62 -0.92 -14.31 17.55
CA TRP A 62 -0.01 -13.53 16.71
C TRP A 62 -0.07 -13.96 15.24
N GLY A 63 -0.11 -15.28 14.97
CA GLY A 63 -0.23 -15.81 13.62
C GLY A 63 -1.52 -15.38 12.92
N VAL A 64 -2.65 -15.41 13.61
CA VAL A 64 -3.95 -14.95 13.08
C VAL A 64 -3.91 -13.45 12.79
N GLU A 65 -3.43 -12.64 13.73
CA GLU A 65 -3.34 -11.18 13.58
C GLU A 65 -2.44 -10.79 12.38
N VAL A 66 -1.25 -11.39 12.27
CA VAL A 66 -0.32 -11.14 11.16
C VAL A 66 -0.89 -11.61 9.83
N ALA A 67 -1.57 -12.76 9.79
CA ALA A 67 -2.19 -13.27 8.57
C ALA A 67 -3.22 -12.28 8.00
N PHE A 68 -4.14 -11.78 8.83
CA PHE A 68 -5.13 -10.79 8.39
C PHE A 68 -4.50 -9.44 8.03
N LEU A 69 -3.47 -9.00 8.77
CA LEU A 69 -2.73 -7.80 8.42
C LEU A 69 -2.11 -7.91 7.02
N LEU A 70 -1.49 -9.04 6.70
CA LEU A 70 -0.89 -9.30 5.38
C LEU A 70 -1.96 -9.34 4.28
N VAL A 71 -3.10 -10.00 4.52
CA VAL A 71 -4.21 -10.05 3.58
C VAL A 71 -4.75 -8.66 3.28
N LEU A 72 -4.93 -7.81 4.30
CA LEU A 72 -5.40 -6.44 4.13
C LEU A 72 -4.38 -5.56 3.39
N PHE A 73 -3.09 -5.72 3.69
CA PHE A 73 -2.03 -5.00 2.99
C PHE A 73 -1.97 -5.40 1.51
N LEU A 74 -1.99 -6.71 1.23
CA LEU A 74 -1.96 -7.23 -0.13
C LEU A 74 -3.22 -6.81 -0.89
N GLY A 75 -4.40 -6.87 -0.26
CA GLY A 75 -5.64 -6.41 -0.87
C GLY A 75 -5.61 -4.93 -1.24
N GLN A 76 -5.13 -4.06 -0.36
CA GLN A 76 -4.96 -2.63 -0.67
C GLN A 76 -3.92 -2.39 -1.77
N TYR A 77 -2.80 -3.10 -1.74
CA TYR A 77 -1.76 -3.00 -2.76
C TYR A 77 -2.29 -3.41 -4.14
N LEU A 78 -2.97 -4.57 -4.21
CA LEU A 78 -3.56 -5.06 -5.45
C LEU A 78 -4.65 -4.14 -5.97
N PHE A 79 -5.53 -3.63 -5.09
CA PHE A 79 -6.54 -2.65 -5.48
C PHE A 79 -5.89 -1.39 -6.06
N ARG A 80 -4.87 -0.84 -5.39
CA ARG A 80 -4.15 0.33 -5.89
C ARG A 80 -3.49 0.06 -7.24
N LYS A 81 -2.82 -1.08 -7.38
CA LYS A 81 -2.06 -1.42 -8.60
C LYS A 81 -2.93 -1.76 -9.80
N LEU A 82 -4.01 -2.52 -9.58
CA LEU A 82 -4.86 -3.05 -10.66
C LEU A 82 -6.02 -2.12 -11.01
N VAL A 83 -6.52 -1.35 -10.03
CA VAL A 83 -7.74 -0.53 -10.21
C VAL A 83 -7.43 0.96 -10.06
N TRP A 84 -6.61 1.38 -9.12
CA TRP A 84 -6.40 2.82 -8.93
C TRP A 84 -5.46 3.42 -9.99
N PHE A 85 -4.22 2.93 -10.08
CA PHE A 85 -3.20 3.50 -10.96
C PHE A 85 -3.58 3.47 -12.45
N PRO A 86 -4.16 2.39 -13.00
CA PRO A 86 -4.49 2.36 -14.43
C PRO A 86 -5.66 3.29 -14.80
N TYR A 87 -6.59 3.57 -13.88
CA TYR A 87 -7.85 4.26 -14.20
C TYR A 87 -7.91 5.71 -13.68
N VAL A 88 -7.26 6.02 -12.55
CA VAL A 88 -7.27 7.37 -11.96
C VAL A 88 -5.95 8.10 -12.21
N GLY A 89 -4.84 7.35 -12.31
CA GLY A 89 -3.50 7.89 -12.52
C GLY A 89 -2.54 7.52 -11.40
N ASP A 90 -1.28 7.35 -11.78
CA ASP A 90 -0.16 7.12 -10.87
C ASP A 90 0.53 8.47 -10.57
N PRO A 91 0.63 8.89 -9.29
CA PRO A 91 1.30 10.13 -8.93
C PRO A 91 2.76 10.19 -9.44
N LEU A 92 3.46 9.04 -9.55
CA LEU A 92 4.81 9.02 -10.10
C LEU A 92 4.83 9.38 -11.60
N THR A 93 3.87 8.87 -12.38
CA THR A 93 3.74 9.21 -13.80
C THR A 93 3.42 10.69 -13.97
N ASN A 94 2.51 11.23 -13.17
CA ASN A 94 2.18 12.66 -13.19
C ASN A 94 3.40 13.55 -12.92
N PHE A 95 4.28 13.12 -12.02
CA PHE A 95 5.54 13.84 -11.73
C PHE A 95 6.52 13.81 -12.92
N ILE A 96 6.67 12.66 -13.57
CA ILE A 96 7.53 12.52 -14.76
C ILE A 96 6.99 13.39 -15.91
N ASP A 97 5.67 13.45 -16.09
CA ASP A 97 5.03 14.29 -17.10
C ASP A 97 5.24 15.78 -16.82
N LEU A 98 5.16 16.21 -15.56
CA LEU A 98 5.47 17.58 -15.16
C LEU A 98 6.95 17.93 -15.42
N MET A 99 7.86 16.99 -15.13
CA MET A 99 9.29 17.15 -15.43
C MET A 99 9.55 17.29 -16.93
N TYR A 100 8.85 16.51 -17.75
CA TYR A 100 8.94 16.60 -19.20
C TYR A 100 8.47 17.97 -19.70
N LEU A 101 7.32 18.45 -19.25
CA LEU A 101 6.78 19.76 -19.62
C LEU A 101 7.71 20.91 -19.19
N ALA A 102 8.32 20.79 -18.01
CA ALA A 102 9.26 21.77 -17.49
C ALA A 102 10.66 21.70 -18.12
N ASN A 103 10.96 20.65 -18.91
CA ASN A 103 12.28 20.35 -19.46
C ASN A 103 13.38 20.29 -18.38
N ILE A 104 13.09 19.61 -17.27
CA ILE A 104 14.02 19.44 -16.14
C ILE A 104 14.24 17.95 -15.87
N SER A 105 15.47 17.58 -15.52
CA SER A 105 15.81 16.27 -14.97
C SER A 105 16.11 16.37 -13.47
N ALA A 106 15.89 15.27 -12.75
CA ALA A 106 16.08 15.20 -11.31
C ALA A 106 16.99 14.01 -10.96
N VAL A 107 17.89 14.22 -10.01
CA VAL A 107 18.70 13.15 -9.43
C VAL A 107 18.20 12.94 -8.01
N VAL A 108 17.76 11.71 -7.70
CA VAL A 108 17.31 11.30 -6.38
C VAL A 108 18.37 10.37 -5.79
N MET A 109 19.04 10.81 -4.73
CA MET A 109 20.03 9.98 -4.03
C MET A 109 19.34 9.18 -2.92
N ASP A 110 19.60 7.88 -2.88
CA ASP A 110 19.14 6.98 -1.82
C ASP A 110 20.21 6.83 -0.72
N ASP A 111 21.49 6.78 -1.12
CA ASP A 111 22.65 6.81 -0.22
C ASP A 111 23.73 7.76 -0.78
N LYS A 112 24.82 7.95 -0.04
CA LYS A 112 25.94 8.86 -0.38
C LYS A 112 26.55 8.60 -1.77
N HIS A 113 26.46 7.38 -2.29
CA HIS A 113 27.06 6.98 -3.56
C HIS A 113 26.09 6.23 -4.49
N THR A 114 24.79 6.19 -4.17
CA THR A 114 23.79 5.51 -4.99
C THR A 114 22.58 6.41 -5.19
N GLY A 115 22.02 6.37 -6.39
CA GLY A 115 20.88 7.19 -6.73
C GLY A 115 20.29 6.85 -8.09
N TYR A 116 19.14 7.46 -8.34
CA TYR A 116 18.35 7.29 -9.54
C TYR A 116 18.34 8.62 -10.31
N TYR A 117 18.63 8.54 -11.60
CA TYR A 117 18.45 9.66 -12.52
C TYR A 117 17.07 9.57 -13.16
N LEU A 118 16.23 10.56 -12.86
CA LEU A 118 14.91 10.72 -13.44
C LEU A 118 15.00 11.74 -14.57
N HIS A 119 14.63 11.30 -15.77
CA HIS A 119 14.51 12.17 -16.93
C HIS A 119 13.05 12.23 -17.34
N GLY A 120 12.50 13.45 -17.42
CA GLY A 120 11.16 13.65 -17.94
C GLY A 120 11.11 13.16 -19.38
N ARG A 121 10.42 12.04 -19.63
CA ARG A 121 10.23 11.49 -20.98
C ARG A 121 8.75 11.25 -21.17
N ASN A 122 8.20 11.78 -22.25
CA ASN A 122 6.83 11.49 -22.64
C ASN A 122 6.68 9.97 -22.90
N HIS A 123 5.67 9.35 -22.29
CA HIS A 123 5.29 7.97 -22.53
C HIS A 123 4.82 7.74 -23.99
N SER A 124 4.33 8.77 -24.69
CA SER A 124 3.92 8.69 -26.10
C SER A 124 5.10 8.94 -27.06
N GLN A 125 6.04 7.99 -27.18
CA GLN A 125 7.09 8.08 -28.22
C GLN A 125 6.56 7.89 -29.65
N HIS A 126 5.28 7.58 -29.84
CA HIS A 126 4.65 7.28 -31.13
C HIS A 126 3.32 8.03 -31.36
N SER A 127 3.11 9.19 -30.73
CA SER A 127 1.92 10.00 -30.98
C SER A 127 1.85 10.60 -32.39
N ASP A 128 2.97 10.64 -33.12
CA ASP A 128 3.10 11.31 -34.42
C ASP A 128 3.27 10.36 -35.61
N THR A 129 2.60 9.20 -35.59
CA THR A 129 2.56 8.33 -36.78
C THR A 129 1.20 7.68 -36.96
N THR A 130 0.20 8.41 -37.48
CA THR A 130 -0.32 8.19 -38.85
C THR A 130 -1.36 9.27 -39.22
N LEU A 131 -1.20 9.78 -40.45
CA LEU A 131 -2.21 10.43 -41.29
C LEU A 131 -3.38 9.49 -41.62
#